data_AF-A0A356QEW8-F1
#
_entry.id   AF-A0A356QEW8-F1
#
_cell.length_a   1.000
_cell.length_b   1.000
_cell.length_c   1.000
_cell.angle_alpha   90.00
_cell.angle_beta   90.00
_cell.angle_gamma   90.00
#
_symmetry.space_group_name_H-M   'P 1'
#
loop_
_entity.id
_entity.type
_entity.pdbx_description
1 polymer ?
#
loop_
_entity_poly.entity_id
_entity_poly.type
_entity_poly.pdbx_seq_one_letter_code
_entity_poly.pdbx_strand_id
1 'polypeptide(L)' 'MRNECFMRFERLAEDGRARRGRLHFPRGTVETPAFMPVGTYGTVKG' A
#
# COMPACT_ATOMS: atom_id res chain seq x y z
N MET A 1 0.80 -11.66 -21.54
CA MET A 1 0.85 -10.97 -20.23
C MET A 1 1.94 -9.90 -20.29
N ARG A 2 1.71 -8.68 -19.79
CA ARG A 2 2.76 -7.65 -19.71
C ARG A 2 3.55 -7.90 -18.42
N ASN A 3 4.88 -7.98 -18.50
CA ASN A 3 5.77 -8.16 -17.34
C ASN A 3 6.03 -6.83 -16.61
N GLU A 4 5.02 -5.95 -16.57
CA GLU A 4 5.15 -4.59 -16.07
C GLU A 4 4.57 -4.53 -14.66
N CYS A 5 5.43 -4.20 -13.69
CA CYS A 5 5.01 -4.00 -12.31
C CYS A 5 4.53 -2.54 -12.16
N PHE A 6 3.24 -2.35 -11.89
CA PHE A 6 2.67 -1.03 -11.68
C PHE A 6 2.77 -0.52 -10.23
N MET A 7 3.42 -1.29 -9.36
CA MET A 7 3.62 -0.93 -7.96
C MET A 7 4.99 -0.27 -7.78
N ARG A 8 5.03 0.88 -7.12
CA ARG A 8 6.27 1.56 -6.72
C ARG A 8 6.22 1.95 -5.25
N PHE A 9 7.23 1.57 -4.47
CA PHE A 9 7.40 2.03 -3.09
C PHE A 9 8.28 3.28 -3.02
N GLU A 10 7.86 4.27 -2.25
CA GLU A 10 8.59 5.50 -1.95
C GLU A 10 8.77 5.62 -0.43
N ARG A 11 10.02 5.65 0.05
CA ARG A 11 10.32 5.91 1.47
C ARG A 11 10.40 7.41 1.71
N LEU A 12 9.61 7.94 2.64
CA LEU A 12 9.56 9.37 2.96
C LEU A 12 10.38 9.72 4.20
N ALA A 13 10.35 8.87 5.23
CA ALA A 13 11.13 9.05 6.46
C ALA A 13 11.34 7.70 7.16
N GLU A 14 12.31 7.66 8.06
CA GLU A 14 12.67 6.49 8.86
C GLU A 14 13.06 6.96 10.27
N ASP A 15 12.69 6.18 11.29
CA ASP A 15 13.13 6.33 12.67
C ASP A 15 13.47 4.94 13.23
N GLY A 16 14.77 4.68 13.43
CA GLY A 16 15.28 3.35 13.73
C GLY A 16 14.84 2.32 12.68
N ARG A 17 13.96 1.39 13.06
CA ARG A 17 13.40 0.36 12.15
C ARG A 17 12.02 0.74 11.57
N ALA A 18 11.39 1.80 12.07
CA ALA A 18 10.09 2.26 11.62
C ALA A 18 10.22 3.05 10.30
N ARG A 19 9.28 2.87 9.38
CA ARG A 19 9.31 3.52 8.07
C ARG A 19 7.97 4.15 7.76
N ARG A 20 8.02 5.39 7.26
CA ARG A 20 6.89 6.08 6.63
C ARG A 20 7.15 6.12 5.13
N GLY A 21 6.16 5.75 4.34
CA GLY A 21 6.31 5.71 2.89
C GLY A 21 4.98 5.65 2.16
N ARG A 22 5.05 5.57 0.83
CA ARG A 22 3.89 5.49 -0.07
C ARG A 22 4.03 4.29 -1.00
N LEU A 23 2.93 3.57 -1.19
CA LEU A 23 2.79 2.58 -2.25
C LEU A 23 1.97 3.23 -3.37
N HIS A 24 2.59 3.48 -4.51
CA HIS A 24 1.94 4.04 -5.69
C HIS A 24 1.39 2.92 -6.56
N PHE A 25 0.13 3.03 -6.95
CA PHE A 25 -0.55 2.14 -7.90
C PHE A 25 -1.33 2.97 -8.94
N PRO A 26 -1.72 2.40 -10.09
CA PRO A 26 -2.55 3.10 -11.07
C PRO A 26 -3.90 3.57 -10.51
N ARG A 27 -4.40 2.88 -9.48
CA ARG A 27 -5.69 3.17 -8.81
C ARG A 27 -5.55 4.13 -7.62
N GLY A 28 -4.35 4.65 -7.35
CA GLY A 28 -4.09 5.59 -6.26
C GLY A 28 -2.90 5.21 -5.39
N THR A 29 -2.72 6.00 -4.32
CA THR A 29 -1.58 5.89 -3.40
C THR A 29 -2.04 5.41 -2.04
N VAL A 30 -1.28 4.49 -1.43
CA VAL A 30 -1.48 4.03 -0.05
C VAL A 30 -0.35 4.55 0.83
N GLU A 31 -0.68 5.34 1.85
CA GLU A 31 0.27 5.77 2.88
C GLU A 31 0.61 4.59 3.81
N THR A 32 1.88 4.48 4.21
CA THR A 32 2.38 3.42 5.10
C THR A 32 2.98 4.02 6.37
N PRO A 33 2.80 3.39 7.55
CA PRO A 33 2.15 2.09 7.78
C PRO A 33 0.63 2.12 7.56
N ALA A 34 0.08 1.05 6.98
CA ALA A 34 -1.35 0.92 6.68
C ALA A 34 -1.95 -0.28 7.41
N PHE A 35 -3.15 -0.11 7.97
CA PHE A 35 -4.00 -1.20 8.43
C PHE A 35 -5.18 -1.31 7.48
N MET A 36 -5.23 -2.38 6.68
CA MET A 36 -6.24 -2.54 5.65
C MET A 36 -7.44 -3.32 6.19
N PRO A 37 -8.68 -2.90 5.89
CA PRO A 37 -9.86 -3.68 6.26
C PRO A 37 -9.87 -5.02 5.51
N VAL A 38 -10.41 -6.05 6.16
CA VAL A 38 -10.54 -7.37 5.55
C VAL A 38 -11.89 -7.49 4.87
N GLY A 39 -11.87 -7.59 3.55
CA GLY A 39 -13.05 -7.90 2.74
C GLY A 39 -13.19 -9.41 2.52
N THR A 40 -14.05 -10.08 3.28
CA THR A 40 -14.36 -11.50 3.07
C THR A 40 -15.62 -11.64 2.22
N TYR A 41 -15.62 -12.56 1.25
CA TYR A 41 -16.80 -12.80 0.39
C TYR A 41 -17.32 -11.55 -0.34
N GLY A 42 -16.42 -10.68 -0.79
CA GLY A 42 -16.78 -9.51 -1.59
C GLY A 42 -17.29 -8.30 -0.80
N THR A 43 -17.26 -8.34 0.54
CA THR A 43 -17.64 -7.20 1.38
C THR A 43 -16.73 -7.05 2.60
N VAL A 44 -16.51 -5.81 3.04
CA VAL A 44 -15.91 -5.52 4.35
C VAL A 44 -17.05 -5.52 5.36
N LYS A 45 -16.91 -6.29 6.44
CA LYS A 45 -17.91 -6.27 7.51
C LYS A 45 -17.86 -4.90 8.21
N GLY A 46 -19.00 -4.20 8.21
CA GLY A 46 -19.22 -2.93 8.90
C GLY A 46 -19.49 -3.09 10.39
#